data_AF-A0A658NY37-F1
#
_entry.id   AF-A0A658NY37-F1
#
_cell.length_a   1.000
_cell.length_b   1.000
_cell.length_c   1.000
_cell.angle_alpha   90.00
_cell.angle_beta   90.00
_cell.angle_gamma   90.00
#
_symmetry.space_group_name_H-M   'P 1'
#
loop_
_entity.id
_entity.type
_entity.pdbx_description
1 polymer ?
#
loop_
_entity_poly.entity_id
_entity_poly.type
_entity_poly.pdbx_seq_one_letter_code
_entity_poly.pdbx_strand_id
1 'polypeptide(L)'
;MMAIPYPNWLPLAQKGKTPATDTGFRTDQPTVGAPIFQKLTDDLKTTFSLTWIFTRDQHRAFMQWVRSPNYLDNGNQWFTMPLGTGTGDTGIEIQELHFLAWPTWSQSGSVFTWSGDVVARKLVNSDDDYDDIIIELPPPWASWLDIIVTGYPDDRDPESLPRVP
;
A
#
# COMPACT_ATOMS: atom_id res chain seq x y z
N MET A 1 -0.51 0.99 -21.04
CA MET A 1 -1.52 2.01 -20.71
C MET A 1 -1.02 2.69 -19.44
N MET A 2 -0.80 4.00 -19.47
CA MET A 2 -0.18 4.73 -18.33
C MET A 2 -1.25 5.00 -17.28
N ALA A 3 -1.06 4.50 -16.06
CA ALA A 3 -1.93 4.81 -14.94
C ALA A 3 -1.82 6.29 -14.57
N ILE A 4 -2.96 6.92 -14.24
CA ILE A 4 -3.05 8.36 -14.02
C ILE A 4 -2.52 8.70 -12.63
N PRO A 5 -1.58 9.64 -12.49
CA PRO A 5 -1.07 10.00 -11.18
C PRO A 5 -2.13 10.71 -10.34
N TYR A 6 -2.22 10.32 -9.08
CA TYR A 6 -2.98 11.05 -8.07
C TYR A 6 -2.39 12.45 -7.85
N PRO A 7 -3.20 13.52 -7.74
CA PRO A 7 -2.68 14.87 -7.52
C PRO A 7 -1.95 14.98 -6.17
N ASN A 8 -0.68 15.35 -6.20
CA ASN A 8 0.22 15.39 -5.03
C ASN A 8 -0.20 16.36 -3.91
N TRP A 9 -1.00 17.39 -4.23
CA TRP A 9 -1.47 18.40 -3.29
C TRP A 9 -2.79 18.01 -2.61
N LEU A 10 -3.47 16.95 -3.09
CA LEU A 10 -4.64 16.41 -2.41
C LEU A 10 -4.18 15.52 -1.24
N PRO A 11 -4.90 15.54 -0.10
CA PRO A 11 -4.55 14.72 1.03
C PRO A 11 -4.71 13.24 0.70
N LEU A 12 -3.75 12.43 1.14
CA LEU A 12 -3.77 10.97 0.98
C LEU A 12 -4.94 10.35 1.75
N ALA A 13 -5.36 9.16 1.33
CA ALA A 13 -6.42 8.42 2.01
C ALA A 13 -6.01 8.11 3.47
N GLN A 14 -6.86 8.48 4.43
CA GLN A 14 -6.58 8.48 5.88
C GLN A 14 -6.78 7.12 6.58
N LYS A 15 -6.88 6.01 5.82
CA LYS A 15 -6.95 4.61 6.28
C LYS A 15 -8.31 4.14 6.88
N GLY A 16 -8.89 3.12 6.23
CA GLY A 16 -9.60 1.98 6.83
C GLY A 16 -8.74 0.73 6.59
N LYS A 17 -7.99 0.28 7.60
CA LYS A 17 -6.79 -0.57 7.45
C LYS A 17 -7.08 -2.08 7.50
N THR A 18 -7.92 -2.60 6.63
CA THR A 18 -8.01 -4.06 6.52
C THR A 18 -7.81 -4.46 5.06
N PRO A 19 -6.56 -4.69 4.62
CA PRO A 19 -6.34 -5.31 3.32
C PRO A 19 -7.02 -6.67 3.34
N ALA A 20 -8.03 -6.85 2.49
CA ALA A 20 -8.62 -8.15 2.24
C ALA A 20 -7.89 -8.74 1.04
N THR A 21 -6.73 -9.37 1.30
CA THR A 21 -6.04 -10.16 0.29
C THR A 21 -6.85 -11.43 0.10
N ASP A 22 -7.26 -11.70 -1.14
CA ASP A 22 -7.95 -12.94 -1.48
C ASP A 22 -7.04 -14.15 -1.17
N THR A 23 -7.59 -15.30 -0.79
CA THR A 23 -6.77 -16.48 -0.50
C THR A 23 -6.51 -17.26 -1.78
N GLY A 24 -5.25 -17.32 -2.21
CA GLY A 24 -4.81 -18.07 -3.39
C GLY A 24 -4.73 -19.58 -3.19
N PHE A 25 -5.36 -20.12 -2.17
CA PHE A 25 -5.42 -21.55 -1.92
C PHE A 25 -6.84 -21.97 -1.55
N ARG A 26 -7.23 -23.16 -2.00
CA ARG A 26 -8.48 -23.80 -1.57
C ARG A 26 -8.15 -24.80 -0.48
N THR A 27 -8.88 -24.69 0.62
CA THR A 27 -8.85 -25.69 1.69
C THR A 27 -10.01 -26.65 1.47
N ASP A 28 -9.70 -27.94 1.34
CA ASP A 28 -10.70 -28.99 1.42
C ASP A 28 -10.62 -29.62 2.83
N GLN A 29 -11.75 -29.64 3.53
CA GLN A 29 -11.87 -30.21 4.87
C GLN A 29 -12.64 -31.54 4.78
N PRO A 30 -11.94 -32.67 4.59
CA PRO A 30 -12.60 -33.97 4.63
C PRO A 30 -13.13 -34.26 6.04
N THR A 31 -14.26 -34.97 6.14
CA THR A 31 -14.93 -35.32 7.41
C THR A 31 -14.04 -36.10 8.38
N VAL A 32 -12.97 -36.73 7.87
CA VAL A 32 -11.90 -37.38 8.66
C VAL A 32 -10.57 -37.17 7.91
N GLY A 33 -9.55 -36.65 8.60
CA GLY A 33 -8.19 -36.45 8.04
C GLY A 33 -7.65 -35.03 8.21
N ALA A 34 -6.39 -34.81 7.83
CA ALA A 34 -5.78 -33.49 7.82
C ALA A 34 -6.29 -32.65 6.63
N PRO A 35 -6.49 -31.34 6.78
CA PRO A 35 -6.91 -30.46 5.69
C PRO A 35 -5.89 -30.47 4.55
N ILE A 36 -6.39 -30.50 3.31
CA ILE A 36 -5.58 -30.44 2.10
C ILE A 36 -5.56 -28.99 1.60
N PHE A 37 -4.36 -28.46 1.38
CA PHE A 37 -4.16 -27.11 0.86
C PHE A 37 -3.64 -27.19 -0.57
N GLN A 38 -4.37 -26.60 -1.52
CA GLN A 38 -3.94 -26.51 -2.91
C GLN A 38 -3.72 -25.04 -3.29
N LYS A 39 -2.48 -24.69 -3.67
CA LYS A 39 -2.14 -23.38 -4.23
C LYS A 39 -2.78 -23.25 -5.62
N LEU A 40 -3.67 -22.28 -5.78
CA LEU A 40 -4.43 -22.00 -7.00
C LEU A 40 -3.78 -20.90 -7.84
N THR A 41 -3.34 -19.82 -7.20
CA THR A 41 -2.71 -18.68 -7.88
C THR A 41 -1.87 -17.88 -6.90
N ASP A 42 -0.82 -17.23 -7.40
CA ASP A 42 -0.03 -16.21 -6.68
C ASP A 42 -0.48 -14.78 -7.02
N ASP A 43 -1.15 -14.58 -8.17
CA ASP A 43 -1.71 -13.29 -8.57
C ASP A 43 -3.03 -13.02 -7.83
N LEU A 44 -2.92 -12.48 -6.61
CA LEU A 44 -4.04 -12.19 -5.73
C LEU A 44 -4.34 -10.70 -5.74
N LYS A 45 -5.54 -10.37 -6.24
CA LYS A 45 -6.07 -9.01 -6.13
C LYS A 45 -6.14 -8.63 -4.65
N THR A 46 -5.60 -7.47 -4.32
CA THR A 46 -5.74 -6.90 -2.98
C THR A 46 -6.77 -5.80 -3.04
N THR A 47 -7.82 -5.89 -2.22
CA THR A 47 -8.81 -4.82 -2.13
C THR A 47 -8.54 -3.94 -0.93
N PHE A 48 -8.71 -2.63 -1.12
CA PHE A 48 -8.58 -1.62 -0.08
C PHE A 48 -9.86 -0.79 -0.01
N SER A 49 -10.36 -0.58 1.20
CA SER A 49 -11.38 0.45 1.46
C SER A 49 -10.67 1.75 1.85
N LEU A 50 -10.75 2.74 0.98
CA LEU A 50 -10.08 4.03 1.14
C LEU A 50 -11.08 5.10 1.58
N THR A 51 -10.63 5.98 2.48
CA THR A 51 -11.39 7.15 2.92
C THR A 51 -10.53 8.40 2.81
N TRP A 52 -11.04 9.43 2.15
CA TRP A 52 -10.39 10.73 2.03
C TRP A 52 -11.18 11.80 2.76
N ILE A 53 -10.49 12.75 3.37
CA ILE A 53 -11.10 13.91 4.01
C ILE A 53 -10.59 15.16 3.31
N PHE A 54 -11.49 15.92 2.72
CA PHE A 54 -11.19 17.09 1.91
C PHE A 54 -11.85 18.36 2.46
N THR A 55 -11.19 19.49 2.22
CA THR A 55 -11.78 20.83 2.27
C THR A 55 -12.65 21.07 1.03
N ARG A 56 -13.43 22.17 1.02
CA ARG A 56 -14.31 22.53 -0.11
C ARG A 56 -13.57 22.60 -1.46
N ASP A 57 -12.39 23.20 -1.49
CA ASP A 57 -11.67 23.42 -2.75
C ASP A 57 -11.02 22.11 -3.24
N GLN A 58 -10.51 21.29 -2.31
CA GLN A 58 -10.02 19.94 -2.59
C GLN A 58 -11.13 19.02 -3.10
N HIS A 59 -12.33 19.09 -2.51
CA HIS A 59 -13.51 18.34 -2.96
C HIS A 59 -13.83 18.63 -4.43
N ARG A 60 -13.83 19.91 -4.84
CA ARG A 60 -14.11 20.30 -6.23
C ARG A 60 -13.07 19.72 -7.19
N ALA A 61 -11.79 19.75 -6.83
CA ALA A 61 -10.74 19.19 -7.65
C ALA A 61 -10.82 17.67 -7.74
N PHE A 62 -11.03 16.97 -6.62
CA PHE A 62 -11.17 15.52 -6.61
C PHE A 62 -12.37 15.06 -7.45
N MET A 63 -13.50 15.75 -7.36
CA MET A 63 -14.68 15.45 -8.18
C MET A 63 -14.42 15.60 -9.68
N GLN A 64 -13.64 16.62 -10.09
CA GLN A 64 -13.24 16.79 -11.48
C GLN A 64 -12.23 15.75 -11.94
N TRP A 65 -11.30 15.38 -11.08
CA TRP A 65 -10.31 14.34 -11.35
C TRP A 65 -10.98 12.96 -11.58
N VAL A 66 -12.00 12.61 -10.79
CA VAL A 66 -12.75 11.35 -11.00
C VAL A 66 -13.62 11.40 -12.27
N ARG A 67 -14.30 12.53 -12.56
CA ARG A 67 -15.27 12.65 -13.67
C ARG A 67 -14.65 12.94 -15.03
N SER A 68 -13.53 13.65 -15.06
CA SER A 68 -13.01 14.18 -16.31
C SER A 68 -12.48 13.05 -17.22
N PRO A 69 -12.84 13.05 -18.52
CA PRO A 69 -12.33 12.08 -19.49
C PRO A 69 -10.81 12.12 -19.68
N ASN A 70 -10.18 13.25 -19.34
CA ASN A 70 -8.73 13.43 -19.41
C ASN A 70 -7.99 12.84 -18.20
N TYR A 71 -8.75 12.44 -17.17
CA TYR A 71 -8.27 11.81 -15.96
C TYR A 71 -9.00 10.48 -15.81
N LEU A 72 -9.68 10.21 -14.68
CA LEU A 72 -10.18 8.86 -14.41
C LEU A 72 -11.33 8.38 -15.29
N ASP A 73 -11.87 9.25 -16.15
CA ASP A 73 -12.98 8.96 -17.05
C ASP A 73 -14.08 8.19 -16.32
N ASN A 74 -14.64 8.85 -15.31
CA ASN A 74 -15.70 8.29 -14.49
C ASN A 74 -15.30 7.04 -13.67
N GLY A 75 -14.03 6.94 -13.28
CA GLY A 75 -13.49 5.81 -12.51
C GLY A 75 -13.15 4.59 -13.35
N ASN A 76 -13.19 4.70 -14.68
CA ASN A 76 -12.90 3.60 -15.60
C ASN A 76 -11.39 3.33 -15.74
N GLN A 77 -10.56 4.34 -15.48
CA GLN A 77 -9.10 4.25 -15.64
C GLN A 77 -8.37 3.82 -14.36
N TRP A 78 -7.21 3.19 -14.55
CA TRP A 78 -6.26 2.91 -13.48
C TRP A 78 -5.52 4.19 -13.06
N PHE A 79 -5.21 4.30 -11.77
CA PHE A 79 -4.50 5.44 -11.21
C PHE A 79 -3.41 4.99 -10.25
N THR A 80 -2.37 5.81 -10.07
CA THR A 80 -1.31 5.55 -9.09
C THR A 80 -1.44 6.49 -7.92
N MET A 81 -1.34 5.97 -6.70
CA MET A 81 -1.41 6.77 -5.49
C MET A 81 -0.41 6.26 -4.45
N PRO A 82 0.25 7.17 -3.70
CA PRO A 82 0.99 6.78 -2.51
C PRO A 82 0.02 6.23 -1.46
N LEU A 83 0.15 4.96 -1.09
CA LEU A 83 -0.67 4.30 -0.08
C LEU A 83 0.24 3.58 0.92
N GLY A 84 -0.09 3.70 2.22
CA GLY A 84 0.61 2.96 3.26
C GLY A 84 0.09 1.54 3.36
N THR A 85 0.90 0.57 2.95
CA THR A 85 0.57 -0.86 2.85
C THR A 85 0.35 -1.53 4.21
N GLY A 86 0.90 -0.95 5.28
CA GLY A 86 0.70 -1.43 6.66
C GLY A 86 1.53 -2.67 7.03
N THR A 87 2.56 -2.98 6.25
CA THR A 87 3.41 -4.17 6.34
C THR A 87 4.52 -4.13 7.39
N GLY A 88 4.82 -2.98 7.99
CA GLY A 88 5.64 -2.97 9.20
C GLY A 88 6.49 -1.72 9.38
N ASP A 89 7.04 -1.18 8.30
CA ASP A 89 8.09 -0.17 8.43
C ASP A 89 7.78 1.13 7.68
N THR A 90 6.76 1.87 8.12
CA THR A 90 6.47 3.28 7.74
C THR A 90 6.35 3.64 6.24
N GLY A 91 6.52 2.71 5.29
CA GLY A 91 6.59 2.97 3.85
C GLY A 91 5.25 3.40 3.24
N ILE A 92 5.21 4.63 2.73
CA ILE A 92 4.19 5.06 1.77
C ILE A 92 4.71 4.62 0.40
N GLU A 93 4.05 3.65 -0.23
CA GLU A 93 4.47 3.12 -1.51
C GLU A 93 3.47 3.48 -2.61
N ILE A 94 3.97 3.61 -3.84
CA ILE A 94 3.11 3.94 -4.98
C ILE A 94 2.41 2.65 -5.43
N GLN A 95 1.10 2.61 -5.21
CA GLN A 95 0.27 1.49 -5.64
C GLN A 95 -0.50 1.86 -6.90
N GLU A 96 -0.61 0.92 -7.83
CA GLU A 96 -1.51 1.00 -8.99
C GLU A 96 -2.89 0.48 -8.57
N LEU A 97 -3.88 1.37 -8.61
CA LEU A 97 -5.21 1.17 -8.06
C LEU A 97 -6.28 1.38 -9.14
N HIS A 98 -7.41 0.71 -8.97
CA HIS A 98 -8.61 0.87 -9.78
C HIS A 98 -9.85 0.89 -8.89
N PHE A 99 -10.82 1.77 -9.17
CA PHE A 99 -12.05 1.85 -8.39
C PHE A 99 -13.02 0.72 -8.79
N LEU A 100 -13.45 -0.08 -7.81
CA LEU A 100 -14.43 -1.14 -8.04
C LEU A 100 -15.83 -0.57 -8.33
N ALA A 101 -16.13 0.58 -7.76
CA ALA A 101 -17.38 1.29 -7.94
C ALA A 101 -17.15 2.80 -7.85
N TRP A 102 -18.15 3.57 -8.29
CA TRP A 102 -18.12 5.01 -8.13
C TRP A 102 -17.97 5.40 -6.66
N PRO A 103 -16.95 6.19 -6.28
CA PRO A 103 -16.74 6.53 -4.87
C PRO A 103 -17.85 7.46 -4.37
N THR A 104 -18.26 7.25 -3.12
CA THR A 104 -19.34 8.01 -2.48
C THR A 104 -18.76 9.13 -1.63
N TRP A 105 -19.55 10.17 -1.38
CA TRP A 105 -19.13 11.26 -0.49
C TRP A 105 -20.26 11.74 0.39
N SER A 106 -19.87 12.27 1.55
CA SER A 106 -20.75 12.93 2.50
C SER A 106 -20.15 14.27 2.92
N GLN A 107 -21.01 15.19 3.35
CA GLN A 107 -20.59 16.51 3.83
C GLN A 107 -21.04 16.69 5.27
N SER A 108 -20.11 17.09 6.14
CA SER A 108 -20.38 17.53 7.50
C SER A 108 -19.78 18.92 7.70
N GLY A 109 -20.63 19.94 7.68
CA GLY A 109 -20.19 21.34 7.72
C GLY A 109 -19.29 21.70 6.54
N SER A 110 -18.04 22.08 6.83
CA SER A 110 -17.02 22.44 5.82
C SER A 110 -16.09 21.30 5.42
N VAL A 111 -16.33 20.09 5.93
CA VAL A 111 -15.52 18.90 5.69
C VAL A 111 -16.28 17.94 4.77
N PHE A 112 -15.59 17.44 3.75
CA PHE A 112 -16.12 16.45 2.80
C PHE A 112 -15.38 15.13 2.98
N THR A 113 -16.12 14.07 3.27
CA THR A 113 -15.56 12.73 3.43
C THR A 113 -15.93 11.88 2.23
N TRP A 114 -14.92 11.36 1.51
CA TRP A 114 -15.09 10.42 0.41
C TRP A 114 -14.74 9.01 0.84
N SER A 115 -15.50 8.03 0.38
CA SER A 115 -15.25 6.61 0.61
C SER A 115 -15.35 5.84 -0.70
N GLY A 116 -14.38 4.97 -0.96
CA GLY A 116 -14.37 4.13 -2.15
C GLY A 116 -13.55 2.86 -1.96
N ASP A 117 -14.01 1.79 -2.58
CA ASP A 117 -13.29 0.52 -2.63
C ASP A 117 -12.45 0.46 -3.90
N VAL A 118 -11.17 0.12 -3.73
CA VAL A 118 -10.22 0.00 -4.82
C VAL A 118 -9.59 -1.38 -4.84
N VAL A 119 -9.17 -1.80 -6.03
CA VAL A 119 -8.40 -3.01 -6.25
C VAL A 119 -6.98 -2.65 -6.71
N ALA A 120 -5.99 -3.28 -6.10
CA ALA A 120 -4.62 -3.33 -6.58
C ALA A 120 -4.39 -4.68 -7.27
N ARG A 121 -3.73 -4.65 -8.43
CA ARG A 121 -3.36 -5.89 -9.14
C ARG A 121 -2.28 -6.64 -8.37
N LYS A 122 -1.23 -5.92 -7.97
CA LYS A 122 -0.14 -6.43 -7.15
C LYS A 122 0.05 -5.48 -5.98
N LEU A 123 0.21 -6.05 -4.80
CA LEU A 123 0.69 -5.31 -3.65
C LEU A 123 2.20 -5.08 -3.86
N VAL A 124 2.60 -3.84 -4.09
CA VAL A 124 4.02 -3.50 -3.95
C VAL A 124 4.30 -3.44 -2.46
N ASN A 125 5.37 -4.10 -2.03
CA ASN A 125 5.91 -4.03 -0.68
C ASN A 125 7.43 -4.23 -0.80
N SER A 126 8.21 -3.22 -0.45
CA SER A 126 9.67 -3.28 -0.48
C SER A 126 10.24 -4.30 0.52
N ASP A 127 9.51 -4.61 1.60
CA ASP A 127 9.92 -5.65 2.56
C ASP A 127 9.89 -7.06 1.94
N ASP A 128 9.10 -7.28 0.87
CA ASP A 128 9.05 -8.58 0.18
C ASP A 128 10.39 -8.92 -0.51
N ASP A 129 11.20 -7.91 -0.82
CA ASP A 129 12.54 -8.11 -1.43
C ASP A 129 13.62 -8.47 -0.37
N TYR A 130 13.30 -8.34 0.93
CA TYR A 130 14.20 -8.62 2.05
C TYR A 130 13.63 -9.65 3.05
N ASP A 131 12.66 -10.45 2.60
CA ASP A 131 11.90 -11.39 3.41
C ASP A 131 12.78 -12.35 4.22
N ASP A 132 13.77 -12.97 3.58
CA ASP A 132 14.73 -13.88 4.21
C ASP A 132 15.48 -13.21 5.37
N ILE A 133 15.93 -11.96 5.17
CA ILE A 133 16.73 -11.22 6.16
C ILE A 133 15.85 -10.78 7.34
N ILE A 134 14.63 -10.31 7.07
CA ILE A 134 13.68 -9.84 8.09
C ILE A 134 13.22 -11.02 8.97
N ILE A 135 13.01 -12.20 8.39
CA ILE A 135 12.53 -13.39 9.12
C ILE A 135 13.67 -14.03 9.94
N GLU A 136 14.88 -14.12 9.39
CA GLU A 136 15.98 -14.85 10.03
C GLU A 136 16.72 -14.04 11.12
N LEU A 137 16.59 -12.71 11.13
CA LEU A 137 17.32 -11.83 12.06
C LEU A 137 16.37 -11.07 13.00
N PRO A 138 16.01 -11.63 14.17
CA PRO A 138 15.18 -10.90 15.14
C PRO A 138 15.91 -9.66 15.70
N PRO A 139 15.18 -8.61 16.13
CA PRO A 139 15.79 -7.45 16.79
C PRO A 139 16.63 -7.91 17.99
N PRO A 140 17.93 -7.55 18.08
CA PRO A 140 18.54 -6.28 17.70
C PRO A 140 19.41 -6.28 16.43
N TRP A 141 19.45 -7.38 15.65
CA TRP A 141 20.40 -7.52 14.53
C TRP A 141 20.02 -6.76 13.26
N ALA A 142 18.75 -6.38 13.10
CA ALA A 142 18.29 -5.49 12.03
C ALA A 142 18.99 -4.10 12.06
N SER A 143 19.40 -3.62 13.23
CA SER A 143 20.07 -2.32 13.39
C SER A 143 21.54 -2.29 12.92
N TRP A 144 22.18 -3.45 12.82
CA TRP A 144 23.60 -3.54 12.42
C TRP A 144 23.78 -3.48 10.90
N LEU A 145 22.81 -3.95 10.12
CA LEU A 145 22.88 -3.87 8.66
C LEU A 145 22.62 -2.45 8.15
N ASP A 146 21.78 -1.66 8.82
CA ASP A 146 21.59 -0.24 8.50
C ASP A 146 22.90 0.57 8.65
N ILE A 147 23.70 0.27 9.69
CA ILE A 147 25.04 0.86 9.86
C ILE A 147 26.03 0.45 8.76
N ILE A 148 25.94 -0.78 8.24
CA ILE A 148 26.88 -1.31 7.23
C ILE A 148 26.49 -0.89 5.81
N VAL A 149 25.20 -0.78 5.51
CA VAL A 149 24.67 -0.43 4.18
C VAL A 149 24.54 1.09 4.00
N THR A 150 24.14 1.81 5.04
CA THR A 150 23.83 3.25 4.99
C THR A 150 24.97 4.12 5.53
N GLY A 151 25.92 3.51 6.26
CA GLY A 151 26.93 4.24 7.04
C GLY A 151 26.31 4.91 8.26
N TYR A 152 27.14 5.21 9.28
CA TYR A 152 26.64 5.97 10.44
C TYR A 152 26.12 7.34 9.97
N PRO A 153 24.95 7.80 10.43
CA PRO A 153 24.40 9.13 10.09
C PRO A 153 25.21 10.32 10.65
N ASP A 154 26.44 10.08 11.11
CA ASP A 154 27.33 11.04 11.80
C ASP A 154 28.65 11.28 11.03
N ASP A 155 28.70 11.01 9.71
CA ASP A 155 29.87 11.23 8.85
C ASP A 155 31.20 10.69 9.43
N ARG A 156 31.15 9.66 10.29
CA ARG A 156 32.34 9.11 10.92
C ARG A 156 33.14 8.32 9.91
N ASP A 157 34.43 8.64 9.85
CA ASP A 157 35.41 8.02 8.97
C ASP A 157 35.35 6.48 9.04
N PRO A 158 35.25 5.77 7.89
CA PRO A 158 35.22 4.30 7.84
C PRO A 158 36.42 3.60 8.50
N GLU A 159 37.50 4.31 8.84
CA GLU A 159 38.61 3.74 9.64
C GLU A 159 38.33 3.62 11.15
N SER A 160 37.19 4.12 11.64
CA SER A 160 36.82 4.06 13.07
C SER A 160 36.31 2.70 13.55
N LEU A 161 36.36 1.67 12.71
CA LEU A 161 36.04 0.30 13.11
C LEU A 161 37.01 -0.18 14.22
N PRO A 162 36.52 -0.69 15.37
CA PRO A 162 37.38 -1.35 16.33
C PRO A 162 37.95 -2.61 15.68
N ARG A 163 39.25 -2.58 15.37
CA ARG A 163 39.97 -3.80 14.97
C ARG A 163 39.94 -4.74 16.17
N VAL A 164 39.23 -5.85 16.00
CA VAL A 164 39.22 -6.95 16.96
C VAL A 164 40.68 -7.41 17.17
N PRO A 165 41.11 -7.73 18.40
CA PRO A 165 42.47 -8.19 18.67
C PRO A 165 42.82 -9.49 17.92
#